data_AF-A0A6M0QQ39-F1
#
_entry.id   AF-A0A6M0QQ39-F1
#
_cell.length_a   1.000
_cell.length_b   1.000
_cell.length_c   1.000
_cell.angle_alpha   90.00
_cell.angle_beta   90.00
_cell.angle_gamma   90.00
#
_symmetry.space_group_name_H-M   'P 1'
#
loop_
_entity.id
_entity.type
_entity.pdbx_description
1 polymer ?
#
loop_
_entity_poly.entity_id
_entity_poly.type
_entity_poly.pdbx_seq_one_letter_code
_entity_poly.pdbx_strand_id
1 'polypeptide(L)'
;MTEAFTQIFQQMMEQGQKMAAAFRPALEGMDVKGFEKLFPTMPKEWIEAWFGKTFNPEGLDARTRLLVTIAALTVLGAQAEPQMRLTIRQALTAGATKREIAEVIWQMSMFGGLPAMQKALEIAQSVFAETEEKDA
;
A
#
# COMPACT_ATOMS: atom_id res chain seq x y z
N MET A 1 -21.89 -10.37 -16.63
CA MET A 1 -20.80 -9.37 -16.70
C MET A 1 -20.81 -8.78 -18.10
N THR A 2 -20.61 -7.47 -18.22
CA THR A 2 -20.49 -6.82 -19.55
C THR A 2 -19.20 -7.26 -20.23
N GLU A 3 -19.19 -7.30 -21.56
CA GLU A 3 -18.03 -7.73 -22.36
C GLU A 3 -16.77 -6.89 -22.06
N ALA A 4 -16.96 -5.58 -21.84
CA ALA A 4 -15.91 -4.67 -21.41
C ALA A 4 -15.28 -5.05 -20.05
N PHE A 5 -16.08 -5.46 -19.07
CA PHE A 5 -15.55 -5.88 -17.77
C PHE A 5 -14.78 -7.21 -17.87
N THR A 6 -15.27 -8.15 -18.69
CA THR A 6 -14.57 -9.41 -18.94
C THR A 6 -13.19 -9.19 -19.55
N GLN A 7 -13.06 -8.25 -20.49
CA GLN A 7 -11.77 -7.90 -21.10
C GLN A 7 -10.80 -7.28 -20.07
N ILE A 8 -11.28 -6.34 -19.25
CA ILE A 8 -10.48 -5.75 -18.16
C ILE A 8 -9.98 -6.84 -17.20
N PHE A 9 -10.86 -7.76 -16.79
CA PHE A 9 -10.51 -8.84 -15.88
C PHE A 9 -9.47 -9.81 -16.49
N GLN A 10 -9.61 -10.16 -17.77
CA GLN A 10 -8.63 -10.99 -18.46
C GLN A 10 -7.25 -10.33 -18.53
N GLN A 11 -7.19 -9.03 -18.83
CA GLN A 11 -5.94 -8.27 -18.83
C GLN A 11 -5.31 -8.24 -17.44
N MET A 12 -6.09 -8.05 -16.38
CA MET A 12 -5.59 -8.09 -14.99
C MET A 12 -4.98 -9.46 -14.64
N MET A 13 -5.61 -10.56 -15.07
CA MET A 13 -5.12 -11.92 -14.81
C MET A 13 -3.81 -12.21 -15.55
N GLU A 14 -3.70 -11.82 -16.83
CA GLU A 14 -2.48 -11.99 -17.61
C GLU A 14 -1.32 -11.16 -17.03
N GLN A 15 -1.62 -9.95 -16.55
CA GLN A 15 -0.65 -9.11 -15.84
C GLN A 15 -0.18 -9.74 -14.53
N GLY A 16 -1.09 -10.28 -13.72
CA GLY A 16 -0.74 -10.98 -12.48
C GLY A 16 0.21 -12.16 -12.73
N GLN A 17 0.00 -12.89 -13.83
CA GLN A 17 0.90 -13.97 -14.25
C GLN A 17 2.28 -13.45 -14.71
N LYS A 18 2.33 -12.34 -15.46
CA LYS A 18 3.59 -11.69 -15.88
C LYS A 18 4.39 -11.17 -14.69
N MET A 19 3.71 -10.54 -13.73
CA MET A 19 4.31 -10.10 -12.47
C MET A 19 4.89 -11.29 -11.69
N ALA A 20 4.10 -12.35 -11.48
CA ALA A 20 4.56 -13.56 -10.79
C ALA A 20 5.73 -14.27 -11.52
N ALA A 21 5.80 -14.19 -12.85
CA ALA A 21 6.92 -14.71 -13.63
C ALA A 21 8.18 -13.85 -13.47
N ALA A 22 8.06 -12.52 -13.47
CA ALA A 22 9.18 -11.61 -13.27
C ALA A 22 9.78 -11.70 -11.85
N PHE A 23 8.97 -12.01 -10.84
CA PHE A 23 9.43 -12.16 -9.46
C PHE A 23 9.90 -13.57 -9.11
N ARG A 24 9.64 -14.59 -9.93
CA ARG A 24 10.09 -15.97 -9.67
C ARG A 24 11.59 -16.09 -9.38
N PRO A 25 12.49 -15.47 -10.17
CA PRO A 25 13.93 -15.51 -9.88
C PRO A 25 14.34 -14.72 -8.63
N ALA A 26 13.58 -13.69 -8.25
CA ALA A 26 13.83 -12.89 -7.05
C ALA A 26 13.25 -13.54 -5.78
N LEU A 27 12.21 -14.37 -5.91
CA LEU A 27 11.57 -15.09 -4.81
C LEU A 27 12.16 -16.49 -4.59
N GLU A 28 12.86 -17.05 -5.58
CA GLU A 28 13.63 -18.30 -5.44
C GLU A 28 14.72 -18.13 -4.38
N GLY A 29 14.46 -18.67 -3.19
CA GLY A 29 15.36 -18.61 -2.02
C GLY A 29 15.00 -17.54 -0.98
N MET A 30 13.98 -16.70 -1.21
CA MET A 30 13.45 -15.80 -0.18
C MET A 30 12.41 -16.52 0.68
N ASP A 31 12.75 -16.80 1.94
CA ASP A 31 11.77 -17.15 2.97
C ASP A 31 10.86 -15.93 3.25
N VAL A 32 9.61 -16.18 3.63
CA VAL A 32 8.60 -15.18 4.04
C VAL A 32 9.18 -14.18 5.04
N LYS A 33 10.02 -14.65 5.98
CA LYS A 33 10.71 -13.78 6.96
C LYS A 33 11.77 -12.87 6.36
N GLY A 34 12.43 -13.29 5.27
CA GLY A 34 13.37 -12.46 4.52
C GLY A 34 12.64 -11.37 3.73
N PHE A 35 11.49 -11.74 3.15
CA PHE A 35 10.62 -10.82 2.41
C PHE A 35 9.99 -9.75 3.32
N GLU A 36 9.53 -10.12 4.52
CA GLU A 36 9.02 -9.19 5.53
C GLU A 36 10.05 -8.15 5.98
N LYS A 37 11.35 -8.46 5.94
CA LYS A 37 12.43 -7.52 6.27
C LYS A 37 12.79 -6.56 5.14
N LEU A 38 12.51 -6.94 3.90
CA LEU A 38 12.74 -6.10 2.72
C LEU A 38 11.61 -5.09 2.52
N PHE A 39 10.38 -5.46 2.87
CA PHE A 39 9.19 -4.61 2.72
C PHE A 39 9.34 -3.21 3.37
N PRO A 40 9.93 -3.06 4.58
CA PRO A 40 10.17 -1.78 5.26
C PRO A 40 11.12 -0.80 4.57
N THR A 41 12.01 -1.28 3.72
CA THR A 41 13.10 -0.48 3.12
C THR A 41 13.09 -0.54 1.60
N MET A 42 11.99 -0.98 0.99
CA MET A 42 11.92 -1.10 -0.47
C MET A 42 12.22 0.25 -1.14
N PRO A 43 13.15 0.28 -2.13
CA PRO A 43 13.41 1.45 -2.94
C PRO A 43 12.14 1.90 -3.68
N LYS A 44 12.06 3.19 -4.02
CA LYS A 44 10.90 3.78 -4.71
C LYS A 44 10.58 3.04 -6.01
N GLU A 45 11.60 2.61 -6.74
CA GLU A 45 11.50 1.87 -8.00
C GLU A 45 10.83 0.50 -7.81
N TRP A 46 11.05 -0.13 -6.66
CA TRP A 46 10.41 -1.40 -6.31
C TRP A 46 8.96 -1.21 -5.88
N ILE A 47 8.65 -0.11 -5.17
CA ILE A 47 7.26 0.27 -4.85
C ILE A 47 6.50 0.58 -6.14
N GLU A 48 7.09 1.31 -7.09
CA GLU A 48 6.51 1.57 -8.41
C GLU A 48 6.40 0.31 -9.28
N ALA A 49 7.32 -0.65 -9.13
CA ALA A 49 7.21 -1.94 -9.79
C ALA A 49 6.04 -2.77 -9.23
N TRP A 50 5.94 -2.91 -7.90
CA TRP A 50 4.93 -3.77 -7.26
C TRP A 50 3.54 -3.17 -7.23
N PHE A 51 3.45 -1.88 -6.91
CA PHE A 51 2.18 -1.19 -6.67
C PHE A 51 1.89 -0.11 -7.72
N GLY A 52 2.86 0.26 -8.55
CA GLY A 52 2.69 1.26 -9.58
C GLY A 52 2.17 0.71 -10.91
N LYS A 53 2.40 1.50 -11.95
CA LYS A 53 1.91 1.23 -13.31
C LYS A 53 2.87 0.38 -14.15
N THR A 54 4.02 -0.02 -13.59
CA THR A 54 5.09 -0.72 -14.32
C THR A 54 4.61 -2.01 -14.99
N PHE A 55 3.81 -2.83 -14.30
CA PHE A 55 3.18 -4.03 -14.88
C PHE A 55 1.73 -3.81 -15.33
N ASN A 56 1.14 -2.65 -15.02
CA ASN A 56 -0.22 -2.30 -15.43
C ASN A 56 -0.31 -0.79 -15.74
N PRO A 57 0.06 -0.38 -16.97
CA PRO A 57 0.10 1.04 -17.37
C PRO A 57 -1.25 1.76 -17.20
N GLU A 58 -2.36 1.03 -17.37
CA GLU A 58 -3.72 1.55 -17.24
C GLU A 58 -4.32 1.33 -15.83
N GLY A 59 -3.56 0.70 -14.92
CA GLY A 59 -4.00 0.41 -13.57
C GLY A 59 -3.84 1.57 -12.60
N LEU A 60 -4.27 1.35 -11.34
CA LEU A 60 -4.01 2.28 -10.25
C LEU A 60 -2.50 2.44 -10.03
N ASP A 61 -2.07 3.68 -9.79
CA ASP A 61 -0.70 4.00 -9.42
C ASP A 61 -0.40 3.60 -7.96
N ALA A 62 0.89 3.60 -7.60
CA ALA A 62 1.36 3.13 -6.30
C ALA A 62 0.75 3.96 -5.16
N ARG A 63 0.69 5.29 -5.34
CA ARG A 63 0.02 6.21 -4.41
C ARG A 63 -1.43 5.78 -4.15
N THR A 64 -2.24 5.61 -5.19
CA THR A 64 -3.65 5.24 -5.01
C THR A 64 -3.79 3.87 -4.35
N ARG A 65 -2.98 2.88 -4.74
CA ARG A 65 -3.04 1.55 -4.11
C ARG A 65 -2.69 1.60 -2.63
N LEU A 66 -1.66 2.34 -2.26
CA LEU A 66 -1.25 2.47 -0.85
C LEU A 66 -2.30 3.22 -0.02
N LEU A 67 -2.97 4.24 -0.59
CA LEU A 67 -4.12 4.88 0.07
C LEU A 67 -5.28 3.91 0.28
N VAL A 68 -5.62 3.07 -0.70
CA VAL A 68 -6.65 2.03 -0.55
C VAL A 68 -6.24 0.98 0.49
N THR A 69 -4.96 0.61 0.54
CA THR A 69 -4.44 -0.30 1.57
C THR A 69 -4.55 0.32 2.97
N ILE A 70 -4.21 1.60 3.15
CA ILE A 70 -4.39 2.32 4.41
C ILE A 70 -5.87 2.27 4.84
N ALA A 71 -6.80 2.51 3.91
CA ALA A 71 -8.24 2.41 4.19
C ALA A 71 -8.62 1.03 4.75
N ALA A 72 -8.17 -0.05 4.09
CA ALA A 72 -8.43 -1.42 4.52
C ALA A 72 -7.82 -1.72 5.89
N LEU A 73 -6.57 -1.31 6.12
CA LEU A 73 -5.88 -1.51 7.39
C LEU A 73 -6.54 -0.72 8.53
N THR A 74 -7.11 0.46 8.25
CA THR A 74 -7.86 1.22 9.26
C THR A 74 -9.08 0.44 9.70
N VAL A 75 -9.84 -0.15 8.77
CA VAL A 75 -11.04 -0.93 9.09
C VAL A 75 -10.71 -2.24 9.82
N LEU A 76 -9.56 -2.87 9.50
CA LEU A 76 -9.08 -4.06 10.22
C LEU A 76 -8.70 -3.76 11.68
N GLY A 77 -8.39 -2.51 12.02
CA GLY A 77 -8.16 -2.07 13.39
C GLY A 77 -6.83 -2.54 13.99
N ALA A 78 -6.81 -2.81 15.31
CA ALA A 78 -5.59 -2.95 16.11
C ALA A 78 -4.61 -4.04 15.64
N GLN A 79 -5.09 -5.09 14.95
CA GLN A 79 -4.24 -6.17 14.47
C GLN A 79 -3.32 -5.75 13.31
N ALA A 80 -3.62 -4.62 12.66
CA ALA A 80 -2.93 -4.14 11.48
C ALA A 80 -1.89 -3.04 11.77
N GLU A 81 -1.57 -2.75 13.04
CA GLU A 81 -0.70 -1.62 13.41
C GLU A 81 0.71 -1.67 12.77
N PRO A 82 1.44 -2.80 12.76
CA PRO A 82 2.75 -2.88 12.10
C PRO A 82 2.67 -2.61 10.59
N GLN A 83 1.67 -3.19 9.92
CA GLN A 83 1.43 -3.01 8.49
C GLN A 83 0.97 -1.59 8.17
N MET A 84 0.18 -0.96 9.04
CA MET A 84 -0.27 0.42 8.89
C MET A 84 0.91 1.38 8.88
N ARG A 85 1.81 1.28 9.87
CA ARG A 85 3.02 2.13 9.95
C ARG A 85 3.87 2.02 8.69
N LEU A 86 4.05 0.79 8.22
CA LEU A 86 4.79 0.51 7.00
C LEU A 86 4.13 1.14 5.77
N THR A 87 2.83 0.90 5.59
CA THR A 87 2.07 1.37 4.43
C THR A 87 2.03 2.90 4.37
N ILE A 88 1.91 3.59 5.52
CA ILE A 88 1.96 5.05 5.59
C ILE A 88 3.31 5.59 5.11
N ARG A 89 4.44 5.00 5.53
CA ARG A 89 5.77 5.39 5.04
C ARG A 89 5.89 5.20 3.53
N GLN A 90 5.48 4.03 3.03
CA GLN A 90 5.51 3.74 1.60
C GLN A 90 4.62 4.71 0.81
N ALA A 91 3.45 5.08 1.34
CA ALA A 91 2.54 6.03 0.71
C ALA A 91 3.18 7.41 0.55
N LEU A 92 3.87 7.91 1.59
CA LEU A 92 4.64 9.15 1.52
C LEU A 92 5.75 9.08 0.47
N THR A 93 6.53 7.99 0.43
CA THR A 93 7.58 7.77 -0.59
C THR A 93 6.99 7.69 -2.01
N ALA A 94 5.78 7.16 -2.16
CA ALA A 94 5.04 7.12 -3.42
C ALA A 94 4.37 8.46 -3.79
N GLY A 95 4.55 9.52 -3.00
CA GLY A 95 4.07 10.87 -3.26
C GLY A 95 2.66 11.17 -2.72
N ALA A 96 2.10 10.32 -1.85
CA ALA A 96 0.88 10.66 -1.12
C ALA A 96 1.18 11.80 -0.13
N THR A 97 0.22 12.71 0.03
CA THR A 97 0.35 13.78 1.03
C THR A 97 -0.12 13.31 2.41
N LYS A 98 0.43 13.89 3.48
CA LYS A 98 -0.07 13.67 4.86
C LYS A 98 -1.58 13.94 4.96
N ARG A 99 -2.07 14.93 4.20
CA ARG A 99 -3.48 15.28 4.11
C ARG A 99 -4.32 14.16 3.50
N GLU A 100 -3.90 13.59 2.37
CA GLU A 100 -4.61 12.46 1.74
C GLU A 100 -4.71 11.26 2.67
N ILE A 101 -3.61 10.93 3.34
CA ILE A 101 -3.58 9.83 4.31
C ILE A 101 -4.58 10.08 5.44
N ALA A 102 -4.59 11.29 6.01
CA ALA A 102 -5.53 11.65 7.07
C ALA A 102 -6.99 11.64 6.61
N GLU A 103 -7.30 12.14 5.40
CA GLU A 103 -8.65 12.14 4.84
C GLU A 103 -9.17 10.71 4.59
N VAL A 104 -8.32 9.81 4.08
CA VAL A 104 -8.68 8.40 3.91
C VAL A 104 -8.96 7.72 5.25
N ILE A 105 -8.10 7.92 6.26
CA ILE A 105 -8.31 7.36 7.60
C ILE A 105 -9.60 7.92 8.22
N TRP A 106 -9.86 9.23 8.06
CA TRP A 106 -11.07 9.87 8.55
C TRP A 106 -12.33 9.28 7.92
N GLN A 107 -12.34 9.09 6.60
CA GLN A 107 -13.46 8.48 5.88
C GLN A 107 -13.77 7.07 6.42
N MET A 108 -12.76 6.33 6.87
CA MET A 108 -12.94 4.98 7.42
C MET A 108 -13.66 4.95 8.77
N SER A 109 -13.88 6.10 9.44
CA SER A 109 -14.78 6.18 10.60
C SER A 109 -16.19 5.67 10.29
N MET A 110 -16.64 5.80 9.04
CA MET A 110 -17.96 5.34 8.59
C MET A 110 -18.05 3.81 8.48
N PHE A 111 -16.92 3.12 8.35
CA PHE A 111 -16.87 1.66 8.10
C PHE A 111 -16.29 0.88 9.29
N GLY A 112 -15.15 1.34 9.82
CA GLY A 112 -14.48 0.74 10.99
C GLY A 112 -14.86 1.37 12.33
N GLY A 113 -15.68 2.43 12.32
CA GLY A 113 -16.06 3.19 13.51
C GLY A 113 -15.01 4.19 13.98
N LEU A 114 -15.41 5.06 14.90
CA LEU A 114 -14.55 6.10 15.48
C LEU A 114 -13.29 5.54 16.18
N PRO A 115 -13.34 4.42 16.94
CA PRO A 115 -12.14 3.91 17.62
C PRO A 115 -11.03 3.48 16.65
N ALA A 116 -11.39 2.82 15.56
CA ALA A 116 -10.44 2.35 14.56
C ALA A 116 -9.79 3.53 13.81
N MET A 117 -10.60 4.54 13.45
CA MET A 117 -10.13 5.77 12.84
C MET A 117 -9.18 6.54 13.77
N GLN A 118 -9.53 6.73 15.05
CA GLN A 118 -8.69 7.44 16.02
C GLN A 118 -7.33 6.77 16.19
N LYS A 119 -7.32 5.45 16.41
CA LYS A 119 -6.07 4.69 16.53
C LYS A 119 -5.20 4.79 15.28
N ALA A 120 -5.80 4.74 14.09
CA ALA A 120 -5.07 4.92 12.83
C ALA A 120 -4.49 6.33 12.67
N LEU A 121 -5.21 7.38 13.10
CA LEU A 121 -4.69 8.75 13.10
C LEU A 121 -3.51 8.93 14.06
N GLU A 122 -3.56 8.33 15.26
CA GLU A 122 -2.43 8.34 16.21
C GLU A 122 -1.19 7.69 15.59
N ILE A 123 -1.37 6.54 14.94
CA ILE A 123 -0.29 5.85 14.22
C ILE A 123 0.28 6.74 13.11
N ALA A 124 -0.58 7.38 12.32
CA ALA A 124 -0.16 8.27 11.24
C ALA A 124 0.63 9.48 11.76
N GLN A 125 0.17 10.11 12.85
CA GLN A 125 0.88 11.22 13.48
C GLN A 125 2.29 10.81 13.95
N SER A 126 2.42 9.66 14.60
CA SER A 126 3.73 9.14 15.01
C SER A 126 4.67 8.93 13.82
N VAL A 127 4.17 8.37 12.72
CA VAL A 127 4.99 8.17 11.51
C VAL A 127 5.38 9.51 10.88
N PHE A 128 4.48 10.49 10.87
CA PHE A 128 4.77 11.82 10.31
C PHE A 128 5.87 12.55 11.08
N ALA A 129 5.86 12.46 12.41
CA ALA A 129 6.90 13.04 13.26
C ALA A 129 8.28 12.39 13.00
N GLU A 130 8.33 11.06 12.88
CA GLU A 130 9.57 10.32 12.58
C GLU A 130 10.19 10.68 11.22
N THR A 131 9.35 11.02 10.23
CA THR A 131 9.86 11.50 8.93
C THR A 131 10.39 12.93 8.99
N GLU A 132 9.75 13.82 9.78
CA GLU A 132 10.23 15.20 9.94
C GLU A 132 11.60 15.26 10.62
N GLU A 133 11.86 14.39 11.61
CA GLU A 133 13.18 14.29 12.27
C GLU A 133 14.29 13.75 11.36
N LYS A 134 13.95 13.01 10.29
CA LYS A 134 14.94 12.46 9.34
C LYS A 134 15.29 13.42 8.22
N ASP A 135 14.38 14.35 7.91
CA ASP A 135 14.55 15.36 6.86
C ASP A 135 15.15 16.68 7.39
N ALA A 136 15.33 16.80 8.70
CA ALA A 136 15.96 17.93 9.41
C ALA A 136 17.46 17.71 9.68
#